data_AF-A0A7J4P2Z1-F1
#
_entry.id   AF-A0A7J4P2Z1-F1
#
_cell.length_a   1.000
_cell.length_b   1.000
_cell.length_c   1.000
_cell.angle_alpha   90.00
_cell.angle_beta   90.00
_cell.angle_gamma   90.00
#
_symmetry.space_group_name_H-M   'P 1'
#
loop_
_entity.id
_entity.type
_entity.pdbx_description
1 polymer ?
#
loop_
_entity_poly.entity_id
_entity_poly.type
_entity_poly.pdbx_seq_one_letter_code
_entity_poly.pdbx_strand_id
1 'polypeptide(L)'
;MEVPLPLVAAVALSFAVSYISIPIFNKFMLAAGIVGRDIMKKSSGPVADMGGPGVVTGFILGVFVYIGLEVFALKNSSNLINILACLNTILIITIIGIFDVLTTLMKRREGSGIFERLKRHGIPAWFYFFVPLPAAVPLMAVNAGVTSMVLPFI
;
A
#
# COMPACT_ATOMS: atom_id res chain seq x y z
N MET A 1 -11.69 15.57 23.93
CA MET A 1 -11.81 15.19 22.49
C MET A 1 -12.53 13.86 22.45
N GLU A 2 -13.78 13.85 22.01
CA GLU A 2 -14.50 12.59 21.80
C GLU A 2 -14.10 12.05 20.42
N VAL A 3 -13.66 10.79 20.36
CA VAL A 3 -13.31 10.15 19.10
C VAL A 3 -14.61 9.80 18.39
N PRO A 4 -14.81 10.20 17.12
CA PRO A 4 -16.05 9.91 16.41
C PRO A 4 -16.24 8.39 16.28
N LEU A 5 -17.41 7.90 16.68
CA LEU A 5 -17.78 6.48 16.61
C LEU A 5 -17.58 5.86 15.20
N PRO A 6 -17.90 6.54 14.08
CA PRO A 6 -17.63 6.02 12.74
C PRO A 6 -16.17 5.69 12.49
N LEU A 7 -15.25 6.48 13.05
CA LEU A 7 -13.81 6.26 12.88
C LEU A 7 -13.36 5.03 13.66
N VAL A 8 -13.83 4.86 14.89
CA VAL A 8 -13.52 3.68 15.71
C VAL A 8 -14.02 2.40 15.02
N ALA A 9 -15.26 2.44 14.51
CA ALA A 9 -15.84 1.32 13.76
C ALA A 9 -15.03 1.00 12.50
N ALA A 10 -14.64 2.02 11.71
CA ALA A 10 -13.83 1.84 10.51
C ALA A 10 -12.44 1.25 10.82
N VAL A 11 -11.77 1.71 11.87
CA VAL A 11 -10.45 1.20 12.29
C VAL A 11 -10.55 -0.25 12.76
N ALA A 12 -11.52 -0.57 13.62
CA ALA A 12 -11.72 -1.94 14.11
C ALA A 12 -12.02 -2.90 12.95
N LEU A 13 -12.88 -2.49 12.02
CA LEU A 13 -13.19 -3.28 10.84
C LEU A 13 -11.98 -3.44 9.91
N SER A 14 -11.23 -2.38 9.67
CA SER A 14 -10.01 -2.42 8.85
C SER A 14 -8.98 -3.39 9.39
N PHE A 15 -8.79 -3.40 10.71
CA PHE A 15 -7.91 -4.35 11.39
C PHE A 15 -8.43 -5.79 11.24
N ALA A 16 -9.70 -6.05 11.53
CA ALA A 16 -10.29 -7.38 11.46
C ALA A 16 -10.19 -7.97 10.04
N VAL A 17 -10.51 -7.17 9.03
CA VAL A 17 -10.47 -7.60 7.62
C VAL A 17 -9.03 -7.84 7.17
N SER A 18 -8.09 -6.97 7.55
CA SER A 18 -6.67 -7.16 7.23
C SER A 18 -6.14 -8.43 7.86
N TYR A 19 -6.45 -8.68 9.14
CA TYR A 19 -6.02 -9.86 9.88
C TYR A 19 -6.49 -11.16 9.22
N ILE A 20 -7.71 -11.18 8.68
CA ILE A 20 -8.26 -12.33 7.95
C ILE A 20 -7.68 -12.42 6.52
N SER A 21 -7.49 -11.30 5.85
CA SER A 21 -7.06 -11.26 4.45
C SER A 21 -5.59 -11.64 4.27
N ILE A 22 -4.71 -11.23 5.18
CA ILE A 22 -3.27 -11.52 5.12
C ILE A 22 -2.96 -13.03 4.99
N PRO A 23 -3.46 -13.94 5.85
CA PRO A 23 -3.15 -15.37 5.72
C PRO A 23 -3.72 -15.97 4.43
N ILE A 24 -4.84 -15.45 3.91
CA ILE A 24 -5.41 -15.89 2.63
C ILE A 24 -4.47 -15.48 1.48
N PHE A 25 -4.05 -14.21 1.46
CA PHE A 25 -3.10 -13.70 0.46
C PHE A 25 -1.75 -14.41 0.53
N ASN A 26 -1.26 -14.75 1.73
CA ASN A 26 -0.02 -15.50 1.88
C ASN A 26 -0.10 -16.88 1.23
N LYS A 27 -1.21 -17.61 1.43
CA LYS A 27 -1.45 -18.90 0.77
C LYS A 27 -1.54 -18.75 -0.74
N PHE A 28 -2.25 -17.73 -1.22
CA PHE A 28 -2.36 -17.43 -2.65
C PHE A 28 -0.99 -17.15 -3.29
N MET A 29 -0.15 -16.33 -2.65
CA MET A 29 1.18 -15.99 -3.18
C MET A 29 2.13 -17.18 -3.19
N LEU A 30 2.09 -18.01 -2.13
CA LEU A 30 2.85 -19.27 -2.10
C LEU A 30 2.43 -20.18 -3.28
N ALA A 31 1.13 -20.30 -3.53
CA ALA A 31 0.60 -21.09 -4.64
C ALA A 31 0.94 -20.50 -6.02
N ALA A 32 0.94 -19.17 -6.14
CA ALA A 32 1.31 -18.45 -7.36
C ALA A 32 2.84 -18.42 -7.62
N GLY A 33 3.66 -18.93 -6.70
CA GLY A 33 5.12 -18.88 -6.80
C GLY A 33 5.72 -17.48 -6.57
N ILE A 34 4.92 -16.53 -6.06
CA ILE A 34 5.35 -15.17 -5.68
C ILE A 34 6.03 -15.24 -4.31
N VAL A 35 7.21 -15.86 -4.30
CA VAL A 35 7.94 -16.19 -3.07
C VAL A 35 9.36 -15.65 -3.10
N GLY A 36 9.78 -15.12 -1.95
CA GLY A 36 11.13 -14.70 -1.63
C GLY A 36 11.80 -15.69 -0.66
N ARG A 37 13.12 -15.56 -0.49
CA ARG A 37 13.88 -16.31 0.52
C ARG A 37 14.30 -15.34 1.62
N ASP A 38 14.08 -15.72 2.86
CA ASP A 38 14.51 -14.92 4.01
C ASP A 38 16.03 -15.02 4.17
N ILE A 39 16.74 -14.02 3.64
CA ILE A 39 18.20 -13.94 3.64
C ILE A 39 18.81 -13.84 5.04
N MET A 40 18.02 -13.47 6.05
CA MET A 40 18.47 -13.35 7.43
C MET A 40 18.46 -14.70 8.16
N LYS A 41 17.89 -15.75 7.56
CA LYS A 41 17.81 -17.10 8.14
C LYS A 41 18.53 -18.12 7.27
N LYS A 42 19.47 -18.85 7.89
CA LYS A 42 20.32 -19.85 7.22
C LYS A 42 19.50 -20.98 6.56
N SER A 43 18.34 -21.33 7.13
CA SER A 43 17.44 -22.39 6.65
C SER A 43 15.99 -21.91 6.49
N SER A 44 15.75 -20.79 5.81
CA SER A 44 14.37 -20.38 5.52
C SER A 44 13.81 -21.08 4.28
N GLY A 45 12.59 -21.62 4.42
CA GLY A 45 11.75 -21.97 3.28
C GLY A 45 11.29 -20.73 2.50
N PRO A 46 10.56 -20.93 1.38
CA PRO A 46 9.95 -19.84 0.63
C PRO A 46 8.91 -19.11 1.48
N VAL A 47 8.95 -17.78 1.46
CA VAL A 47 7.99 -16.89 2.13
C VAL A 47 7.31 -16.02 1.08
N ALA A 48 6.04 -15.68 1.27
CA ALA A 48 5.32 -14.78 0.37
C ALA A 48 6.04 -13.42 0.27
N ASP A 49 6.32 -12.97 -0.96
CA ASP A 49 7.15 -11.78 -1.21
C ASP A 49 6.34 -10.46 -1.10
N MET A 50 5.00 -10.51 -1.16
CA MET A 50 4.15 -9.32 -1.29
C MET A 50 2.95 -9.29 -0.32
N GLY A 51 3.17 -9.07 0.98
CA GLY A 51 2.08 -9.01 1.97
C GLY A 51 1.12 -7.80 1.86
N GLY A 52 1.49 -6.76 1.10
CA GLY A 52 0.78 -5.48 1.01
C GLY A 52 -0.71 -5.55 0.60
N PRO A 53 -1.10 -6.29 -0.46
CA PRO A 53 -2.49 -6.34 -0.93
C PRO A 53 -3.48 -6.80 0.14
N GLY A 54 -3.08 -7.70 1.03
CA GLY A 54 -3.93 -8.16 2.13
C GLY A 54 -4.28 -7.04 3.12
N VAL A 55 -3.32 -6.16 3.41
CA VAL A 55 -3.52 -4.97 4.26
C VAL A 55 -4.37 -3.92 3.55
N VAL A 56 -4.07 -3.66 2.26
CA VAL A 56 -4.79 -2.67 1.47
C VAL A 56 -6.28 -3.03 1.33
N THR A 57 -6.59 -4.32 1.23
CA THR A 57 -7.99 -4.80 1.22
C THR A 57 -8.76 -4.36 2.47
N GLY A 58 -8.17 -4.52 3.66
CA GLY A 58 -8.81 -4.07 4.90
C GLY A 58 -8.82 -2.54 5.05
N PHE A 59 -7.79 -1.84 4.58
CA PHE A 59 -7.76 -0.37 4.56
C PHE A 59 -8.91 0.20 3.71
N ILE A 60 -9.05 -0.26 2.46
CA ILE A 60 -10.11 0.18 1.54
C ILE A 60 -11.49 -0.04 2.16
N LEU A 61 -11.72 -1.23 2.72
CA LEU A 61 -13.02 -1.57 3.30
C LEU A 61 -13.34 -0.70 4.53
N GLY A 62 -12.35 -0.42 5.38
CA GLY A 62 -12.50 0.52 6.50
C GLY A 62 -12.84 1.93 6.04
N VAL A 63 -12.13 2.45 5.02
CA VAL A 63 -12.39 3.78 4.45
C VAL A 63 -13.80 3.87 3.84
N PHE A 64 -14.24 2.85 3.09
CA PHE A 64 -15.60 2.85 2.53
C PHE A 64 -16.68 2.80 3.60
N VAL A 65 -16.48 2.06 4.69
CA VAL A 65 -17.42 2.08 5.81
C VAL A 65 -17.43 3.44 6.52
N TYR A 66 -16.27 4.07 6.70
CA TYR A 66 -16.20 5.43 7.24
C TYR A 66 -16.99 6.42 6.37
N ILE A 67 -16.74 6.41 5.06
CA ILE A 67 -17.47 7.25 4.09
C ILE A 67 -18.98 6.96 4.14
N GLY A 68 -19.37 5.69 4.16
CA GLY A 68 -20.77 5.30 4.22
C GLY A 68 -21.48 5.81 5.47
N LEU A 69 -20.83 5.73 6.64
CA LEU A 69 -21.39 6.24 7.89
C LEU A 69 -21.46 7.78 7.90
N GLU A 70 -20.42 8.48 7.46
CA GLU A 70 -20.43 9.95 7.37
C GLU A 70 -21.52 10.47 6.42
N VAL A 71 -21.63 9.87 5.23
CA VAL A 71 -22.56 10.35 4.19
C VAL A 71 -24.00 9.95 4.49
N PHE A 72 -24.27 8.68 4.83
CA PHE A 72 -25.64 8.19 4.97
C PHE A 72 -26.21 8.38 6.37
N ALA A 73 -25.42 8.17 7.43
CA ALA A 73 -25.91 8.32 8.80
C ALA A 73 -25.75 9.75 9.33
N LEU A 74 -24.61 10.39 9.10
CA LEU A 74 -24.33 11.74 9.62
C LEU A 74 -24.65 12.88 8.64
N LYS A 75 -24.98 12.56 7.38
CA LYS A 75 -25.25 13.54 6.30
C LYS A 75 -24.14 14.58 6.12
N ASN A 76 -22.91 14.18 6.41
CA ASN A 76 -21.72 15.02 6.29
C ASN A 76 -20.92 14.61 5.05
N SER A 77 -20.72 15.56 4.13
CA SER A 77 -19.97 15.35 2.89
C SER A 77 -18.80 16.32 2.71
N SER A 78 -18.51 17.14 3.73
CA SER A 78 -17.53 18.24 3.64
C SER A 78 -16.14 17.78 3.21
N ASN A 79 -15.68 16.62 3.68
CA ASN A 79 -14.33 16.10 3.43
C ASN A 79 -14.29 14.96 2.39
N LEU A 80 -15.42 14.65 1.75
CA LEU A 80 -15.52 13.47 0.87
C LEU A 80 -14.52 13.54 -0.29
N ILE A 81 -14.38 14.71 -0.92
CA ILE A 81 -13.46 14.93 -2.04
C ILE A 81 -12.01 14.66 -1.61
N ASN A 82 -11.61 15.16 -0.45
CA ASN A 82 -10.26 14.98 0.09
C ASN A 82 -9.98 13.51 0.40
N ILE A 83 -10.93 12.80 1.02
CA ILE A 83 -10.79 11.38 1.36
C ILE A 83 -10.65 10.54 0.08
N LEU A 84 -11.46 10.81 -0.95
CA LEU A 84 -11.39 10.10 -2.22
C LEU A 84 -10.09 10.39 -2.99
N ALA A 85 -9.59 11.62 -2.94
CA ALA A 85 -8.30 11.97 -3.53
C ALA A 85 -7.13 11.25 -2.84
N CYS A 86 -7.14 11.18 -1.51
CA CYS A 86 -6.19 10.39 -0.74
C CYS A 86 -6.29 8.89 -1.09
N LEU A 87 -7.51 8.34 -1.14
CA LEU A 87 -7.74 6.94 -1.49
C LEU A 87 -7.22 6.62 -2.88
N ASN A 88 -7.48 7.47 -3.87
CA ASN A 88 -6.99 7.28 -5.24
C ASN A 88 -5.45 7.27 -5.29
N THR A 89 -4.81 8.20 -4.57
CA THR A 89 -3.35 8.25 -4.43
C THR A 89 -2.78 6.95 -3.86
N ILE A 90 -3.40 6.45 -2.79
CA ILE A 90 -3.00 5.20 -2.13
C ILE A 90 -3.21 3.99 -3.07
N LEU A 91 -4.29 3.96 -3.84
CA LEU A 91 -4.53 2.89 -4.81
C LEU A 91 -3.50 2.90 -5.94
N ILE A 92 -3.20 4.07 -6.51
CA ILE A 92 -2.21 4.19 -7.58
C ILE A 92 -0.83 3.73 -7.10
N ILE A 93 -0.37 4.19 -5.92
CA ILE A 93 0.93 3.77 -5.40
C ILE A 93 0.96 2.29 -4.99
N THR A 94 -0.18 1.73 -4.56
CA THR A 94 -0.30 0.29 -4.29
C THR A 94 -0.15 -0.52 -5.57
N ILE A 95 -0.86 -0.13 -6.64
CA ILE A 95 -0.78 -0.80 -7.95
C ILE A 95 0.67 -0.78 -8.47
N ILE A 96 1.32 0.37 -8.37
CA ILE A 96 2.74 0.53 -8.66
C ILE A 96 3.60 -0.47 -7.87
N GLY A 97 3.41 -0.55 -6.55
CA GLY A 97 4.17 -1.45 -5.69
C GLY A 97 3.95 -2.92 -6.05
N ILE A 98 2.72 -3.29 -6.42
CA ILE A 98 2.40 -4.64 -6.92
C ILE A 98 3.16 -4.91 -8.22
N PHE A 99 3.15 -3.98 -9.17
CA PHE A 99 3.87 -4.13 -10.43
C PHE A 99 5.38 -4.22 -10.25
N ASP A 100 5.97 -3.48 -9.30
CA ASP A 100 7.40 -3.60 -9.00
C ASP A 100 7.74 -5.01 -8.55
N VAL A 101 7.00 -5.55 -7.57
CA VAL A 101 7.23 -6.92 -7.09
C VAL A 101 7.01 -7.95 -8.21
N LEU A 102 5.96 -7.83 -9.01
CA LEU A 102 5.74 -8.74 -10.14
C LEU A 102 6.88 -8.67 -11.17
N THR A 103 7.42 -7.47 -11.43
CA THR A 103 8.54 -7.27 -12.36
C THR A 103 9.82 -7.94 -11.83
N THR A 104 10.03 -7.96 -10.51
CA THR A 104 11.17 -8.68 -9.90
C THR A 104 11.11 -10.19 -10.14
N LEU A 105 9.92 -10.77 -10.32
CA LEU A 105 9.74 -12.19 -10.61
C LEU A 105 10.03 -12.54 -12.07
N MET A 106 9.86 -11.59 -12.99
CA MET A 106 10.10 -11.78 -14.43
C MET A 106 11.58 -11.78 -14.79
N LYS A 107 12.43 -11.07 -14.04
CA LYS A 107 13.88 -11.01 -14.30
C LYS A 107 14.62 -12.19 -13.66
N ARG A 108 15.41 -12.91 -14.49
CA ARG A 108 16.37 -13.92 -14.03
C ARG A 108 17.40 -13.28 -13.08
N ARG A 109 17.72 -14.02 -12.02
CA ARG A 109 18.74 -13.71 -11.01
C ARG A 109 20.05 -13.26 -11.66
N GLU A 110 20.64 -12.17 -11.15
CA GLU A 110 21.92 -11.65 -11.64
C GLU A 110 23.11 -12.41 -11.04
N GLY A 111 24.23 -12.43 -11.78
CA GLY A 111 25.54 -12.77 -11.24
C GLY A 111 25.91 -14.26 -11.14
N SER A 112 27.23 -14.48 -11.05
CA SER A 112 27.84 -15.79 -10.79
C SER A 112 28.05 -16.05 -9.29
N GLY A 113 28.03 -15.00 -8.44
CA GLY A 113 28.17 -15.11 -7.00
C GLY A 113 26.91 -15.61 -6.28
N ILE A 114 27.09 -16.23 -5.10
CA ILE A 114 25.97 -16.74 -4.27
C ILE A 114 25.02 -15.60 -3.87
N PHE A 115 25.55 -14.43 -3.50
CA PHE A 115 24.78 -13.28 -3.02
C PHE A 115 24.07 -12.52 -4.15
N GLU A 116 24.71 -12.36 -5.29
CA GLU A 116 24.14 -11.69 -6.47
C GLU A 116 22.95 -12.48 -7.03
N ARG A 117 23.05 -13.82 -7.02
CA ARG A 117 21.94 -14.70 -7.40
C ARG A 117 20.72 -14.58 -6.49
N LEU A 118 20.87 -14.07 -5.28
CA LEU A 118 19.75 -13.84 -4.37
C LEU A 118 19.06 -12.49 -4.63
N LYS A 119 19.73 -11.54 -5.30
CA LYS A 119 19.19 -10.20 -5.56
C LYS A 119 18.35 -10.20 -6.84
N ARG A 120 17.04 -10.00 -6.70
CA ARG A 120 16.15 -9.71 -7.84
C ARG A 120 16.20 -8.21 -8.13
N HIS A 121 16.42 -7.83 -9.38
CA HIS A 121 16.27 -6.44 -9.81
C HIS A 121 14.90 -6.28 -10.47
N GLY A 122 14.05 -5.45 -9.87
CA GLY A 122 12.76 -5.06 -10.44
C GLY A 122 12.92 -3.93 -11.45
N ILE A 123 12.16 -2.87 -11.22
CA ILE A 123 12.22 -1.63 -11.96
C ILE A 123 13.65 -1.02 -11.87
N PRO A 124 14.19 -0.42 -12.95
CA PRO A 124 15.48 0.27 -12.89
C PRO A 124 15.52 1.35 -11.82
N ALA A 125 16.63 1.45 -11.09
CA ALA A 125 16.81 2.37 -9.95
C ALA A 125 16.41 3.84 -10.28
N TRP A 126 16.76 4.31 -11.48
CA TRP A 126 16.47 5.67 -11.93
C TRP A 126 14.97 5.92 -12.16
N PHE A 127 14.19 4.89 -12.46
CA PHE A 127 12.76 5.01 -12.77
C PHE A 127 11.90 5.16 -11.50
N TYR A 128 12.39 4.72 -10.34
CA TYR A 128 11.71 4.91 -9.05
C TYR A 128 11.42 6.38 -8.71
N PHE A 129 12.14 7.33 -9.31
CA PHE A 129 11.84 8.76 -9.16
C PHE A 129 10.54 9.16 -9.88
N PHE A 130 10.29 8.63 -11.08
CA PHE A 130 9.13 9.01 -11.89
C PHE A 130 7.86 8.25 -11.50
N VAL A 131 8.03 7.03 -11.02
CA VAL A 131 6.95 6.10 -10.70
C VAL A 131 5.92 6.67 -9.70
N PRO A 132 6.29 7.42 -8.65
CA PRO A 132 5.32 8.01 -7.72
C PRO A 132 4.59 9.24 -8.26
N LEU A 133 5.06 9.88 -9.34
CA LEU A 133 4.47 11.13 -9.83
C LEU A 133 2.98 11.00 -10.20
N PRO A 134 2.52 9.96 -10.91
CA PRO A 134 1.10 9.75 -11.17
C PRO A 134 0.27 9.58 -9.89
N ALA A 135 0.86 9.01 -8.84
CA ALA A 135 0.18 8.86 -7.55
C ALA A 135 0.00 10.21 -6.84
N ALA A 136 0.85 11.21 -7.09
CA ALA A 136 0.71 12.53 -6.49
C ALA A 136 -0.40 13.39 -7.14
N VAL A 137 -0.77 13.09 -8.38
CA VAL A 137 -1.74 13.88 -9.17
C VAL A 137 -3.09 14.09 -8.46
N PRO A 138 -3.74 13.07 -7.84
CA PRO A 138 -5.02 13.27 -7.19
C PRO A 138 -4.96 14.26 -6.03
N LEU A 139 -3.87 14.25 -5.24
CA LEU A 139 -3.67 15.22 -4.15
C LEU A 139 -3.39 16.63 -4.67
N MET A 140 -2.62 16.75 -5.76
CA MET A 140 -2.38 18.04 -6.41
C MET A 140 -3.68 18.63 -6.96
N ALA A 141 -4.55 17.79 -7.52
CA ALA A 141 -5.82 18.21 -8.12
C ALA A 141 -6.80 18.81 -7.08
N VAL A 142 -6.77 18.34 -5.84
CA VAL A 142 -7.61 18.90 -4.76
C VAL A 142 -6.96 20.09 -4.05
N ASN A 143 -5.74 20.48 -4.43
CA ASN A 143 -4.98 21.55 -3.80
C ASN A 143 -4.97 21.44 -2.26
N ALA A 144 -4.73 20.22 -1.74
CA ALA A 144 -4.76 19.94 -0.31
C ALA A 144 -3.58 20.54 0.49
N GLY A 145 -2.71 21.33 -0.16
CA GLY A 145 -1.51 21.91 0.43
C GLY A 145 -1.60 23.42 0.65
N VAL A 146 -0.59 23.96 1.31
CA VAL A 146 -0.37 25.40 1.45
C VAL A 146 0.88 25.81 0.66
N THR A 147 0.88 27.02 0.09
CA THR A 147 2.01 27.54 -0.70
C THR A 147 3.12 28.14 0.15
N SER A 148 2.88 28.36 1.44
CA SER A 148 3.83 28.91 2.40
C SER A 148 4.39 27.82 3.30
N MET A 149 5.71 27.80 3.46
CA MET A 149 6.40 26.95 4.43
C MET A 149 7.16 27.85 5.41
N VAL A 150 6.96 27.60 6.72
CA VAL A 150 7.81 28.20 7.76
C VAL A 150 9.09 27.38 7.85
N LEU A 151 10.23 28.04 7.68
CA LEU A 151 11.52 27.38 7.81
C LEU A 151 11.83 27.17 9.31
N PRO A 152 12.24 25.96 9.72
CA PRO A 152 12.45 25.61 11.12
C PRO A 152 13.81 26.12 11.64
N PHE A 153 14.15 27.37 11.34
CA PHE A 153 15.43 27.97 11.73
C PHE A 153 15.30 29.07 12.80
N ILE A 154 14.06 29.48 13.14
CA ILE A 154 13.72 30.42 14.23
C ILE A 154 12.35 30.04 14.78
#